data_AF-A0A7C5D2Y6-F1
#
_entry.id   AF-A0A7C5D2Y6-F1
#
_cell.length_a   1.000
_cell.length_b   1.000
_cell.length_c   1.000
_cell.angle_alpha   90.00
_cell.angle_beta   90.00
_cell.angle_gamma   90.00
#
_symmetry.space_group_name_H-M   'P 1'
#
loop_
_entity.id
_entity.type
_entity.pdbx_description
1 polymer ?
#
loop_
_entity_poly.entity_id
_entity_poly.type
_entity_poly.pdbx_seq_one_letter_code
_entity_poly.pdbx_strand_id
1 'polypeptide(L)'
;MLTYPEVFDARLNGDLDYMLLSKKGVMNATLSDGRFTKNSTFDLLRNYSNIDLYAERFKGDTAIHINDNVLDTDLALHSNRTSITSKHARIDSAAQIIDATVHLNANNNPVDFRLSGRLDHPNVTVDAGKLIEREAGKQIKRLFNDLFK
;
A
#
# COMPACT_ATOMS: atom_id res chain seq x y z
N MET A 1 13.93 -0.90 -20.92
CA MET A 1 14.03 -1.00 -19.44
C MET A 1 12.71 -0.52 -18.88
N LEU A 2 12.11 -1.29 -17.97
CA LEU A 2 10.93 -0.86 -17.23
C LEU A 2 11.40 0.10 -16.13
N THR A 3 11.40 1.41 -16.42
CA THR A 3 11.74 2.45 -15.45
C THR A 3 10.47 2.88 -14.73
N TYR A 4 10.14 2.19 -13.64
CA TYR A 4 9.09 2.62 -12.73
C TYR A 4 9.69 3.47 -11.61
N PRO A 5 8.94 4.42 -11.03
CA PRO A 5 9.38 5.11 -9.83
C PRO A 5 9.63 4.08 -8.72
N GLU A 6 10.77 4.18 -8.05
CA GLU A 6 11.07 3.37 -6.88
C GLU A 6 10.12 3.82 -5.77
N VAL A 7 9.21 2.93 -5.35
CA VAL A 7 8.19 3.19 -4.31
C VAL A 7 8.47 2.44 -3.02
N PHE A 8 9.24 1.35 -3.10
CA PHE A 8 9.53 0.46 -1.99
C PHE A 8 10.87 -0.26 -2.20
N ASP A 9 11.78 -0.13 -1.24
CA ASP A 9 13.08 -0.81 -1.20
C ASP A 9 13.02 -1.89 -0.11
N ALA A 10 13.32 -3.14 -0.45
CA ALA A 10 13.32 -4.27 0.48
C ALA A 10 14.21 -5.40 0.01
N ARG A 11 14.64 -6.26 0.96
CA ARG A 11 15.23 -7.55 0.65
C ARG A 11 14.13 -8.57 0.41
N LEU A 12 14.16 -9.21 -0.75
CA LEU A 12 13.20 -10.24 -1.15
C LEU A 12 13.89 -11.62 -1.15
N ASN A 13 13.24 -12.61 -0.54
CA ASN A 13 13.66 -14.00 -0.58
C ASN A 13 12.44 -14.90 -0.86
N GLY A 14 12.48 -15.70 -1.91
CA GLY A 14 11.35 -16.53 -2.32
C GLY A 14 11.65 -17.49 -3.45
N ASP A 15 10.65 -18.32 -3.76
CA ASP A 15 10.69 -19.32 -4.81
C ASP A 15 9.77 -18.90 -5.96
N LEU A 16 10.25 -19.07 -7.19
CA LEU A 16 9.50 -18.83 -8.43
C LEU A 16 9.44 -20.12 -9.23
N ASP A 17 8.23 -20.67 -9.37
CA ASP A 17 7.94 -21.72 -10.34
C ASP A 17 7.33 -21.08 -11.59
N TYR A 18 8.01 -21.19 -12.73
CA TYR A 18 7.60 -20.54 -13.97
C TYR A 18 7.74 -21.45 -15.18
N MET A 19 6.65 -21.65 -15.91
CA MET A 19 6.60 -22.44 -17.12
C MET A 19 6.71 -21.53 -18.37
N LEU A 20 7.88 -21.54 -19.00
CA LEU A 20 8.21 -20.68 -20.15
C LEU A 20 7.22 -20.80 -21.33
N LEU A 21 6.77 -22.01 -21.65
CA LEU A 21 5.88 -22.26 -22.80
C LEU A 21 4.49 -21.65 -22.62
N SER A 22 3.91 -21.77 -21.42
CA SER A 22 2.58 -21.22 -21.10
C SER A 22 2.64 -19.80 -20.56
N LYS A 23 3.84 -19.32 -20.21
CA LYS A 23 4.11 -18.06 -19.52
C LYS A 23 3.34 -17.90 -18.21
N LYS A 24 3.12 -19.02 -17.52
CA LYS A 24 2.44 -19.04 -16.22
C LYS A 24 3.42 -19.35 -15.12
N GLY A 25 3.18 -18.80 -13.94
CA GLY A 25 3.99 -19.12 -12.78
C GLY A 25 3.35 -18.71 -11.47
N VAL A 26 3.96 -19.19 -10.39
CA VAL A 26 3.59 -18.85 -9.02
C VAL A 26 4.87 -18.47 -8.29
N MET A 27 4.84 -17.34 -7.61
CA MET A 27 5.92 -16.88 -6.76
C MET A 27 5.41 -16.69 -5.34
N ASN A 28 6.13 -17.22 -4.37
CA ASN A 28 5.92 -16.91 -2.96
C ASN A 28 7.21 -16.34 -2.42
N ALA A 29 7.13 -15.17 -1.80
CA ALA A 29 8.31 -14.52 -1.28
C ALA A 29 8.05 -13.82 0.05
N THR A 30 9.12 -13.76 0.84
CA THR A 30 9.23 -12.99 2.07
C THR A 30 9.98 -11.70 1.77
N LEU A 31 9.52 -10.60 2.35
CA LEU A 31 10.15 -9.29 2.29
C LEU A 31 10.69 -8.93 3.67
N SER A 32 11.89 -8.35 3.72
CA SER A 32 12.54 -7.91 4.95
C SER A 32 13.24 -6.57 4.76
N ASP A 33 13.44 -5.86 5.88
CA ASP A 33 14.08 -4.53 5.94
C ASP A 33 13.45 -3.45 5.06
N GLY A 34 12.18 -3.64 4.69
CA GLY A 34 11.45 -2.84 3.72
C GLY A 34 11.22 -1.39 4.13
N ARG A 35 11.35 -0.47 3.17
CA ARG A 35 11.23 0.99 3.34
C ARG A 35 10.48 1.58 2.17
N PHE A 36 9.50 2.43 2.45
CA PHE A 36 8.85 3.22 1.41
C PHE A 36 9.67 4.45 1.08
N THR A 37 9.77 4.75 -0.21
CA THR A 37 10.31 6.03 -0.68
C THR A 37 9.22 7.11 -0.63
N LYS A 38 9.64 8.37 -0.76
CA LYS A 38 8.75 9.53 -0.74
C LYS A 38 7.64 9.42 -1.80
N ASN A 39 6.39 9.55 -1.37
CA ASN A 39 5.22 9.54 -2.25
C ASN A 39 4.09 10.43 -1.71
N SER A 40 3.26 10.95 -2.61
CA SER A 40 2.18 11.88 -2.25
C SER A 40 1.13 11.27 -1.32
N THR A 41 0.86 9.96 -1.43
CA THR A 41 -0.11 9.26 -0.58
C THR A 41 0.31 9.26 0.89
N PHE A 42 1.58 8.96 1.16
CA PHE A 42 2.11 8.90 2.52
C PHE A 42 2.34 10.29 3.09
N ASP A 43 2.66 11.28 2.25
CA ASP A 43 2.74 12.68 2.67
C ASP A 43 1.36 13.19 3.15
N LEU A 44 0.27 12.82 2.45
CA LEU A 44 -1.09 13.12 2.90
C LEU A 44 -1.38 12.44 4.25
N LEU A 45 -1.13 11.13 4.35
CA LEU A 45 -1.36 10.38 5.59
C LEU A 45 -0.61 10.95 6.79
N ARG A 46 0.64 11.37 6.60
CA ARG A 46 1.46 11.99 7.65
C ARG A 46 0.80 13.24 8.23
N ASN A 47 0.22 14.08 7.36
CA ASN A 47 -0.45 15.31 7.78
C ASN A 47 -1.74 15.04 8.57
N TYR A 48 -2.48 13.98 8.25
CA TYR A 48 -3.77 13.68 8.90
C TYR A 48 -3.67 12.77 10.12
N SER A 49 -2.63 11.93 10.21
CA SER A 49 -2.53 10.90 11.26
C SER A 49 -1.38 11.12 12.24
N ASN A 50 -0.48 12.08 12.00
CA ASN A 50 0.81 12.21 12.69
C ASN A 50 1.66 10.92 12.66
N ILE A 51 1.43 10.04 11.67
CA ILE A 51 2.18 8.80 11.49
C ILE A 51 3.18 8.99 10.36
N ASP A 52 4.45 8.76 10.66
CA ASP A 52 5.52 8.83 9.67
C ASP A 52 5.86 7.42 9.16
N LEU A 53 5.13 6.99 8.13
CA LEU A 53 5.31 5.67 7.51
C LEU A 53 6.69 5.49 6.87
N TYR A 54 7.40 6.57 6.55
CA TYR A 54 8.76 6.51 5.99
C TYR A 54 9.83 6.15 7.02
N ALA A 55 9.55 6.40 8.31
CA ALA A 55 10.46 6.03 9.40
C ALA A 55 10.36 4.54 9.77
N GLU A 56 9.33 3.86 9.30
CA GLU A 56 9.06 2.46 9.66
C GLU A 56 9.86 1.48 8.80
N ARG A 57 10.07 0.30 9.38
CA ARG A 57 10.62 -0.87 8.68
C ARG A 57 9.54 -1.92 8.55
N PHE A 58 9.33 -2.36 7.32
CA PHE A 58 8.33 -3.35 6.98
C PHE A 58 8.98 -4.68 6.70
N LYS A 59 8.29 -5.74 7.10
CA LYS A 59 8.54 -7.11 6.68
C LYS A 59 7.22 -7.77 6.37
N GLY A 60 7.25 -8.91 5.68
CA GLY A 60 6.01 -9.60 5.37
C GLY A 60 6.16 -10.54 4.19
N ASP A 61 5.03 -10.80 3.55
CA ASP A 61 4.91 -11.86 2.56
C ASP A 61 4.18 -11.35 1.32
N THR A 62 4.52 -11.93 0.17
CA THR A 62 3.81 -11.72 -1.08
C THR A 62 3.63 -13.03 -1.81
N ALA A 63 2.45 -13.22 -2.40
CA ALA A 63 2.15 -14.31 -3.30
C ALA A 63 1.74 -13.71 -4.65
N ILE A 64 2.32 -14.20 -5.74
CA ILE A 64 2.09 -13.68 -7.08
C ILE A 64 1.72 -14.83 -7.99
N HIS A 65 0.55 -14.74 -8.63
CA HIS A 65 0.17 -15.58 -9.75
C HIS A 65 0.45 -14.84 -11.06
N ILE A 66 1.27 -15.44 -11.91
CA ILE A 66 1.68 -14.89 -13.19
C ILE A 66 0.90 -15.59 -14.30
N ASN A 67 0.25 -14.81 -15.16
CA ASN A 67 -0.42 -15.29 -16.36
C ASN A 67 -0.08 -14.38 -17.54
N ASP A 68 0.95 -14.75 -18.30
CA ASP A 68 1.55 -13.95 -19.36
C ASP A 68 1.98 -12.56 -18.84
N ASN A 69 1.29 -11.49 -19.22
CA ASN A 69 1.59 -10.12 -18.82
C ASN A 69 0.80 -9.65 -17.59
N VAL A 70 -0.07 -10.49 -17.04
CA VAL A 70 -0.92 -10.15 -15.91
C VAL A 70 -0.39 -10.82 -14.64
N LEU A 71 -0.19 -10.01 -13.61
CA LEU A 71 0.16 -10.44 -12.27
C LEU A 71 -1.06 -10.23 -11.37
N ASP A 72 -1.45 -11.28 -10.65
CA ASP A 72 -2.43 -11.23 -9.55
C ASP A 72 -1.66 -11.42 -8.25
N THR A 73 -1.61 -10.38 -7.44
CA THR A 73 -0.69 -10.28 -6.31
C THR A 73 -1.42 -10.09 -5.00
N ASP A 74 -1.06 -10.90 -4.02
CA ASP A 74 -1.35 -10.66 -2.62
C ASP A 74 -0.10 -10.10 -1.93
N LEU A 75 -0.31 -9.11 -1.08
CA LEU A 75 0.75 -8.46 -0.30
C LEU A 75 0.28 -8.30 1.15
N ALA A 76 1.12 -8.71 2.09
CA ALA A 76 0.90 -8.50 3.51
C ALA A 76 2.18 -8.01 4.17
N LEU A 77 2.26 -6.71 4.44
CA LEU A 77 3.37 -6.07 5.13
C LEU A 77 2.97 -5.65 6.53
N HIS A 78 3.92 -5.71 7.45
CA HIS A 78 3.74 -5.26 8.83
C HIS A 78 5.03 -4.64 9.39
N SER A 79 4.83 -3.71 10.31
CA SER A 79 5.84 -3.08 11.15
C SER A 79 5.42 -3.22 12.63
N ASN A 80 6.08 -2.48 13.53
CA ASN A 80 5.70 -2.44 14.94
C ASN A 80 4.30 -1.85 15.19
N ARG A 81 3.82 -0.96 14.31
CA ARG A 81 2.61 -0.15 14.54
C ARG A 81 1.69 -0.06 13.33
N THR A 82 2.10 -0.63 12.20
CA THR A 82 1.41 -0.50 10.94
C THR A 82 1.31 -1.84 10.24
N SER A 83 0.16 -2.10 9.62
CA SER A 83 -0.03 -3.18 8.66
C SER A 83 -0.53 -2.62 7.33
N ILE A 84 -0.01 -3.16 6.23
CA ILE A 84 -0.46 -2.86 4.87
C ILE A 84 -0.80 -4.17 4.20
N THR A 85 -2.03 -4.32 3.72
CA THR A 85 -2.45 -5.52 3.00
C THR A 85 -3.12 -5.17 1.69
N SER A 86 -2.89 -5.96 0.66
CA SER A 86 -3.61 -5.92 -0.60
C SER A 86 -3.87 -7.34 -1.06
N LYS A 87 -5.06 -7.61 -1.58
CA LYS A 87 -5.43 -8.92 -2.14
C LYS A 87 -5.89 -8.75 -3.57
N HIS A 88 -5.52 -9.70 -4.43
CA HIS A 88 -5.84 -9.67 -5.85
C HIS A 88 -5.49 -8.34 -6.53
N ALA A 89 -4.34 -7.76 -6.16
CA ALA A 89 -3.81 -6.60 -6.85
C ALA A 89 -3.44 -7.03 -8.27
N ARG A 90 -4.10 -6.43 -9.26
CA ARG A 90 -3.88 -6.73 -10.67
C ARG A 90 -2.88 -5.75 -11.26
N ILE A 91 -1.81 -6.28 -11.83
CA ILE A 91 -0.83 -5.51 -12.60
C ILE A 91 -0.78 -6.11 -14.00
N ASP A 92 -1.00 -5.29 -15.03
CA ASP A 92 -0.82 -5.69 -16.42
C ASP A 92 0.41 -4.96 -16.98
N SER A 93 1.50 -5.70 -17.14
CA SER A 93 2.78 -5.15 -17.61
C SER A 93 2.75 -4.79 -19.10
N ALA A 94 1.86 -5.37 -19.90
CA ALA A 94 1.74 -5.02 -21.32
C ALA A 94 0.93 -3.74 -21.50
N ALA A 95 -0.22 -3.64 -20.82
CA ALA A 95 -1.06 -2.45 -20.84
C ALA A 95 -0.53 -1.32 -19.95
N GLN A 96 0.47 -1.59 -19.12
CA GLN A 96 1.07 -0.64 -18.17
C GLN A 96 0.04 -0.09 -17.17
N ILE A 97 -0.83 -0.95 -16.66
CA ILE A 97 -1.91 -0.58 -15.73
C ILE A 97 -1.86 -1.36 -14.41
N ILE A 98 -2.40 -0.72 -13.37
CA ILE A 98 -2.63 -1.29 -12.05
C ILE A 98 -4.10 -1.14 -11.68
N ASP A 99 -4.61 -2.13 -10.96
CA ASP A 99 -5.85 -2.05 -10.20
C ASP A 99 -5.63 -2.78 -8.87
N ALA A 100 -5.58 -2.03 -7.78
CA ALA A 100 -5.34 -2.58 -6.45
C ALA A 100 -6.14 -1.83 -5.38
N THR A 101 -6.67 -2.58 -4.43
CA THR A 101 -7.18 -2.03 -3.17
C THR A 101 -6.15 -2.32 -2.08
N VAL A 102 -5.72 -1.28 -1.38
CA VAL A 102 -4.71 -1.34 -0.32
C VAL A 102 -5.37 -0.93 0.99
N HIS A 103 -5.30 -1.82 1.97
CA HIS A 103 -5.74 -1.58 3.33
C HIS A 103 -4.54 -1.24 4.19
N LEU A 104 -4.50 -0.02 4.70
CA LEU A 104 -3.52 0.43 5.68
C LEU A 104 -4.20 0.46 7.04
N ASN A 105 -3.53 -0.04 8.08
CA ASN A 105 -3.91 0.24 9.45
C ASN A 105 -2.67 0.67 10.21
N ALA A 106 -2.64 1.93 10.61
CA ALA A 106 -1.52 2.50 11.34
C ALA A 106 -2.00 3.02 12.70
N ASN A 107 -1.46 2.47 13.80
CA ASN A 107 -1.89 2.76 15.17
C ASN A 107 -3.43 2.69 15.38
N ASN A 108 -4.10 1.65 14.85
CA ASN A 108 -5.58 1.49 14.90
C ASN A 108 -6.36 2.61 14.17
N ASN A 109 -5.73 3.22 13.17
CA ASN A 109 -6.38 4.12 12.21
C ASN A 109 -6.41 3.42 10.85
N PRO A 110 -7.49 2.68 10.53
CA PRO A 110 -7.63 2.06 9.22
C PRO A 110 -7.89 3.12 8.14
N VAL A 111 -7.25 2.97 7.00
CA VAL A 111 -7.39 3.81 5.81
C VAL A 111 -7.30 2.93 4.59
N ASP A 112 -8.28 3.03 3.71
CA ASP A 112 -8.32 2.25 2.48
C ASP A 112 -7.98 3.14 1.28
N PHE A 113 -7.20 2.58 0.37
CA PHE A 113 -6.76 3.23 -0.86
C PHE A 113 -7.12 2.37 -2.06
N ARG A 114 -7.55 3.01 -3.14
CA ARG A 114 -7.64 2.39 -4.46
C ARG A 114 -6.59 2.99 -5.37
N LEU A 115 -5.71 2.14 -5.88
CA LEU A 115 -4.73 2.45 -6.91
C LEU A 115 -5.30 1.97 -8.25
N SER A 116 -5.45 2.85 -9.22
CA SER A 116 -5.96 2.48 -10.53
C SER A 116 -5.33 3.26 -11.68
N GLY A 117 -5.36 2.72 -12.89
CA GLY A 117 -4.86 3.42 -14.07
C GLY A 117 -3.40 3.08 -14.37
N ARG A 118 -2.60 4.05 -14.82
CA ARG A 118 -1.25 3.79 -15.32
C ARG A 118 -0.29 3.39 -14.19
N LEU A 119 0.61 2.44 -14.45
CA LEU A 119 1.61 1.97 -13.48
C LEU A 119 2.60 3.06 -13.05
N ASP A 120 2.98 3.95 -13.97
CA ASP A 120 3.96 5.01 -13.71
C ASP A 120 3.36 6.22 -12.99
N HIS A 121 2.07 6.46 -13.18
CA HIS A 121 1.30 7.55 -12.57
C HIS A 121 -0.11 7.06 -12.20
N PRO A 122 -0.24 6.19 -11.18
CA PRO A 122 -1.53 5.65 -10.81
C PRO A 122 -2.41 6.74 -10.20
N ASN A 123 -3.70 6.69 -10.52
CA ASN A 123 -4.71 7.43 -9.79
C ASN A 123 -4.86 6.81 -8.39
N VAL A 124 -4.79 7.67 -7.37
CA VAL A 124 -4.93 7.24 -5.96
C VAL A 124 -6.21 7.84 -5.40
N THR A 125 -7.14 6.99 -5.03
CA THR A 125 -8.37 7.39 -4.32
C THR A 125 -8.26 6.93 -2.88
N VAL A 126 -8.48 7.84 -1.93
CA VAL A 126 -8.45 7.55 -0.49
C VAL A 126 -9.88 7.53 0.03
N ASP A 127 -10.28 6.46 0.71
CA ASP A 127 -11.49 6.50 1.54
C ASP A 127 -11.15 7.16 2.88
N ALA A 128 -11.12 8.50 2.85
CA ALA A 128 -10.80 9.33 4.00
C ALA A 128 -12.03 9.64 4.87
N GLY A 129 -13.22 9.10 4.57
CA GLY A 129 -14.46 9.48 5.26
C GLY A 129 -14.35 9.32 6.78
N LYS A 130 -13.84 8.16 7.23
CA LYS A 130 -13.62 7.86 8.66
C LYS A 130 -12.54 8.73 9.32
N LEU A 131 -11.53 9.17 8.56
CA LEU A 131 -10.49 10.07 9.08
C LEU A 131 -11.05 11.47 9.30
N ILE A 132 -11.81 11.98 8.33
CA ILE A 132 -12.43 13.31 8.38
C ILE A 132 -13.44 13.39 9.53
N GLU A 133 -14.31 12.38 9.69
CA GLU A 133 -15.27 12.32 10.79
C GLU A 133 -14.58 12.35 12.17
N ARG A 134 -13.47 11.61 12.31
CA ARG A 134 -12.71 11.54 13.57
C ARG A 134 -12.06 12.88 13.91
N GLU A 135 -11.45 13.56 12.95
CA GLU A 135 -10.84 14.87 13.18
C GLU A 135 -11.89 15.96 13.44
N ALA A 136 -13.00 15.97 12.69
CA ALA A 136 -14.12 16.87 12.96
C ALA A 136 -14.67 16.68 14.38
N GLY A 137 -14.85 15.43 14.82
CA GLY A 137 -15.27 15.11 16.18
C GLY A 137 -14.30 15.60 17.26
N LYS A 138 -12.97 15.50 17.03
CA LYS A 138 -11.96 16.03 17.96
C LYS A 138 -12.00 17.56 18.05
N GLN A 139 -12.15 18.25 16.92
CA GLN A 139 -12.24 19.71 16.89
C GLN A 139 -13.51 20.22 17.58
N ILE A 140 -14.66 19.59 17.32
CA ILE A 140 -15.92 19.92 18.01
C ILE A 140 -15.77 19.74 19.52
N LYS A 141 -15.19 18.62 19.99
CA LYS A 141 -14.95 18.39 21.42
C LYS A 141 -14.03 19.44 22.05
N ARG A 142 -12.98 19.88 21.33
CA ARG A 142 -12.09 20.94 21.81
C ARG A 142 -12.83 22.27 21.94
N LEU A 143 -13.57 22.68 20.92
CA LEU A 143 -14.38 23.89 20.94
C LEU A 143 -15.42 23.87 22.07
N PHE A 144 -16.12 22.75 22.27
CA PHE A 144 -17.03 22.57 23.41
C PHE A 144 -16.28 22.73 24.75
N ASN A 145 -15.15 22.06 24.95
CA ASN A 145 -14.39 22.15 26.20
C ASN A 145 -13.83 23.56 26.46
N ASP A 146 -13.49 24.31 25.42
CA ASP A 146 -13.01 25.70 25.54
C ASP A 146 -14.16 26.69 25.80
N LEU A 147 -15.38 26.41 25.32
CA LEU A 147 -16.59 27.21 25.56
C LEU A 147 -17.19 27.01 26.96
N PHE A 148 -16.96 25.86 27.60
CA PHE A 148 -17.49 25.51 28.92
C PHE A 148 -16.42 25.46 30.02
N LYS A 149 -15.28 26.11 29.80
CA LYS A 149 -14.27 26.47 30.82
C LYS A 149 -14.49 27.90 31.30
#